data_AF-A0A815M426-F1
#
_entry.id   AF-A0A815M426-F1
#
_cell.length_a   1.000
_cell.length_b   1.000
_cell.length_c   1.000
_cell.angle_alpha   90.00
_cell.angle_beta   90.00
_cell.angle_gamma   90.00
#
_symmetry.space_group_name_H-M   'P 1'
#
loop_
_entity.id
_entity.type
_entity.pdbx_description
1 polymer ?
#
loop_
_entity_poly.entity_id
_entity_poly.type
_entity_poly.pdbx_seq_one_letter_code
_entity_poly.pdbx_strand_id
1 'polypeptide(L)'
;MGMRTLQIFDKLVDNILQFGNENKRILHVKYQDLMKNPTDVVHRIYEHFGYQLTLDFDQKMERWVIDNPQGAQGRNDYNLEQFGLDAEEIDKRYEKYSKLFL
;
A
#
# COMPACT_ATOMS: atom_id res chain seq x y z
N MET A 1 -1.40 21.83 11.92
CA MET A 1 -1.38 20.36 12.10
C MET A 1 -0.87 19.64 10.86
N GLY A 2 -1.31 19.99 9.63
CA GLY A 2 -0.95 19.27 8.39
C GLY A 2 0.54 19.19 8.01
N MET A 3 1.32 20.26 8.20
CA MET A 3 2.74 20.28 7.79
C MET A 3 3.62 19.26 8.53
N ARG A 4 3.30 18.91 9.79
CA ARG A 4 4.09 17.93 10.56
C ARG A 4 3.84 16.50 10.09
N THR A 5 2.63 16.23 9.58
CA THR A 5 2.27 14.94 8.97
C THR A 5 2.96 14.78 7.62
N LEU A 6 3.06 15.85 6.82
CA LEU A 6 3.79 15.81 5.54
C LEU A 6 5.28 15.49 5.72
N GLN A 7 5.92 15.99 6.77
CA GLN A 7 7.32 15.62 7.07
C GLN A 7 7.53 14.11 7.28
N ILE A 8 6.51 13.40 7.77
CA ILE A 8 6.56 11.95 7.92
C ILE A 8 6.42 11.29 6.55
N PHE A 9 5.46 11.74 5.73
CA PHE A 9 5.28 11.24 4.37
C PHE A 9 6.51 11.46 3.49
N ASP A 10 7.15 12.63 3.59
CA ASP A 10 8.39 12.94 2.89
C ASP A 10 9.47 11.91 3.22
N LYS A 11 9.70 11.65 4.52
CA LYS A 11 10.68 10.62 4.96
C LYS A 11 10.32 9.21 4.49
N LEU A 12 9.04 8.85 4.48
CA LEU A 12 8.60 7.53 4.03
C LEU A 12 8.85 7.36 2.53
N VAL A 13 8.47 8.36 1.73
CA VAL A 13 8.67 8.35 0.28
C VAL A 13 10.16 8.34 -0.06
N ASP A 14 10.96 9.18 0.60
CA ASP A 14 12.41 9.21 0.38
C ASP A 14 13.06 7.86 0.66
N ASN A 15 12.69 7.20 1.76
CA ASN A 15 13.19 5.86 2.08
C ASN A 15 12.79 4.82 1.02
N ILE A 16 11.56 4.87 0.52
CA ILE A 16 11.10 3.96 -0.54
C ILE A 16 11.88 4.23 -1.83
N LEU A 17 12.08 5.50 -2.20
CA LEU A 17 12.83 5.87 -3.40
C LEU A 17 14.31 5.53 -3.30
N GLN A 18 14.90 5.59 -2.11
CA GLN A 18 16.32 5.32 -1.89
C GLN A 18 16.63 3.83 -1.76
N PHE A 19 15.79 3.06 -1.05
CA PHE A 19 16.09 1.68 -0.68
C PHE A 19 15.11 0.65 -1.23
N GLY A 20 13.94 1.09 -1.69
CA GLY A 20 12.84 0.21 -2.06
C GLY A 20 12.96 -0.44 -3.42
N ASN A 21 13.61 0.19 -4.41
CA ASN A 21 13.48 -0.25 -5.81
C ASN A 21 14.38 -1.44 -6.19
N GLU A 22 15.50 -1.64 -5.50
CA GLU A 22 16.51 -2.66 -5.87
C GLU A 22 16.70 -3.75 -4.79
N ASN A 23 15.97 -3.63 -3.68
CA ASN A 23 16.14 -4.51 -2.53
C ASN A 23 15.19 -5.71 -2.61
N LYS A 24 15.73 -6.89 -2.93
CA LYS A 24 15.00 -8.18 -2.93
C LYS A 24 14.43 -8.60 -1.57
N ARG A 25 14.66 -7.83 -0.51
CA ARG A 25 14.04 -8.02 0.81
C ARG A 25 12.75 -7.20 0.99
N ILE A 26 12.35 -6.45 -0.04
CA ILE A 26 11.18 -5.57 -0.02
C ILE A 26 10.27 -5.97 -1.18
N LEU A 27 9.03 -6.33 -0.84
CA LEU A 27 7.96 -6.50 -1.81
C LEU A 27 7.01 -5.30 -1.73
N HIS A 28 6.81 -4.63 -2.85
CA HIS A 28 5.81 -3.56 -2.97
C HIS A 28 4.45 -4.15 -3.31
N VAL A 29 3.44 -3.81 -2.51
CA VAL A 29 2.04 -4.20 -2.73
C VAL A 29 1.23 -2.95 -3.01
N LYS A 30 0.66 -2.86 -4.21
CA LYS A 30 -0.28 -1.78 -4.53
C LYS A 30 -1.57 -2.02 -3.76
N TYR A 31 -2.09 -0.97 -3.12
CA TYR A 31 -3.34 -1.06 -2.36
C TYR A 31 -4.51 -1.58 -3.22
N GLN A 32 -4.57 -1.17 -4.49
CA GLN A 32 -5.60 -1.63 -5.42
C GLN A 32 -5.52 -3.14 -5.70
N ASP A 33 -4.31 -3.70 -5.82
CA ASP A 33 -4.10 -5.15 -6.00
C ASP A 33 -4.61 -5.90 -4.77
N LEU A 34 -4.27 -5.41 -3.57
CA LEU A 34 -4.71 -6.00 -2.31
C LEU A 34 -6.24 -5.95 -2.15
N MET A 35 -6.88 -4.85 -2.56
CA MET A 35 -8.34 -4.73 -2.51
C MET A 35 -9.04 -5.60 -3.54
N LYS A 36 -8.43 -5.80 -4.71
CA LYS A 36 -9.01 -6.60 -5.80
C LYS A 36 -8.86 -8.10 -5.57
N ASN A 37 -7.69 -8.54 -5.11
CA ASN A 37 -7.39 -9.95 -4.90
C ASN A 37 -6.35 -10.14 -3.76
N PRO A 38 -6.79 -10.16 -2.49
CA PRO A 38 -5.88 -10.30 -1.36
C PRO A 38 -5.16 -11.65 -1.33
N THR A 39 -5.80 -12.73 -1.81
CA THR A 39 -5.21 -14.08 -1.90
C THR A 39 -3.96 -14.07 -2.80
N ASP A 40 -4.07 -13.48 -4.00
CA ASP A 40 -2.94 -13.36 -4.93
C ASP A 40 -1.77 -12.55 -4.33
N VAL A 41 -2.08 -11.49 -3.59
CA VAL A 41 -1.04 -10.71 -2.89
C VAL A 41 -0.31 -11.57 -1.86
N VAL A 42 -1.00 -12.41 -1.09
CA VAL A 42 -0.36 -13.29 -0.12
C VAL A 42 0.50 -14.35 -0.83
N HIS A 43 0.04 -14.92 -1.93
CA HIS A 43 0.85 -15.84 -2.74
C HIS A 43 2.15 -15.18 -3.21
N ARG A 44 2.06 -13.95 -3.73
CA ARG A 44 3.24 -13.16 -4.14
C ARG A 44 4.20 -12.87 -2.99
N ILE A 45 3.68 -12.61 -1.78
CA ILE A 45 4.52 -12.45 -0.58
C ILE A 45 5.32 -13.72 -0.30
N TYR A 46 4.65 -14.88 -0.30
CA TYR A 46 5.31 -16.16 -0.03
C TYR A 46 6.36 -16.49 -1.09
N GLU A 47 6.01 -16.32 -2.37
CA GLU A 47 6.93 -16.54 -3.48
C GLU A 47 8.16 -15.63 -3.39
N HIS A 48 7.96 -14.33 -3.15
CA HIS A 48 9.04 -13.34 -3.09
C HIS A 48 10.06 -13.66 -1.99
N PHE A 49 9.60 -14.11 -0.83
CA PHE A 49 10.47 -14.44 0.31
C PHE A 49 10.89 -15.91 0.35
N GLY A 50 10.47 -16.73 -0.61
CA GLY A 50 10.82 -18.16 -0.69
C GLY A 50 10.17 -19.01 0.39
N TYR A 51 9.00 -18.60 0.91
CA TYR A 51 8.22 -19.38 1.87
C TYR A 51 7.33 -20.38 1.16
N GLN A 52 7.12 -21.53 1.79
CA GLN A 52 6.16 -22.53 1.30
C GLN A 52 4.75 -22.21 1.79
N LEU A 53 3.83 -22.11 0.85
CA LEU A 53 2.41 -21.97 1.13
C LEU A 53 1.76 -23.35 1.12
N THR A 54 1.14 -23.74 2.24
CA THR A 54 0.47 -25.04 2.34
C THR A 54 -0.98 -24.92 1.87
N LEU A 55 -1.53 -26.03 1.36
CA LEU A 55 -2.93 -26.07 0.92
C LEU A 55 -3.91 -25.75 2.05
N ASP A 56 -3.65 -26.21 3.27
CA ASP A 56 -4.49 -25.92 4.45
C ASP A 56 -4.50 -24.42 4.80
N PHE A 57 -3.34 -23.75 4.72
CA PHE A 57 -3.27 -22.32 4.93
C PHE A 57 -4.04 -21.55 3.86
N ASP A 58 -3.86 -21.95 2.60
CA ASP A 58 -4.53 -21.32 1.45
C ASP A 58 -6.04 -21.35 1.60
N GLN A 59 -6.61 -22.52 1.90
CA GLN A 59 -8.05 -22.72 2.10
C GLN A 59 -8.59 -21.90 3.28
N LYS A 60 -7.84 -21.81 4.38
CA LYS A 60 -8.22 -21.00 5.54
C LYS A 60 -8.22 -19.51 5.21
N MET A 61 -7.23 -19.06 4.45
CA MET A 61 -7.13 -17.67 4.00
C MET A 61 -8.28 -17.31 3.06
N GLU A 62 -8.56 -18.13 2.03
CA GLU A 62 -9.68 -17.91 1.11
C GLU A 62 -11.01 -17.77 1.86
N ARG A 63 -11.24 -18.68 2.82
CA ARG A 63 -12.44 -18.62 3.66
C ARG A 63 -12.50 -17.35 4.50
N TRP A 64 -11.37 -16.94 5.10
CA TRP A 64 -11.33 -15.71 5.89
C TRP A 64 -11.66 -14.47 5.05
N VAL A 65 -11.15 -14.39 3.82
CA VAL A 65 -11.42 -13.27 2.90
C VAL A 65 -12.91 -13.19 2.55
N ILE A 66 -13.57 -14.32 2.33
CA ILE A 66 -15.01 -14.40 2.08
C ILE A 66 -15.80 -13.95 3.30
N ASP A 67 -15.40 -14.40 4.49
CA ASP A 67 -16.09 -14.11 5.75
C ASP A 67 -15.83 -12.67 6.26
N ASN A 68 -14.79 -11.99 5.75
CA ASN A 68 -14.35 -10.67 6.21
C ASN A 68 -14.14 -9.68 5.04
N PRO A 69 -15.21 -9.29 4.30
CA PRO A 69 -15.08 -8.36 3.19
C PRO A 69 -14.60 -6.98 3.67
N GLN A 70 -13.56 -6.45 3.00
CA GLN A 70 -13.05 -5.10 3.20
C GLN A 70 -14.11 -4.05 2.81
N GLY A 71 -14.17 -2.93 3.55
CA GLY A 71 -15.11 -1.83 3.29
C GLY A 71 -16.42 -1.85 4.08
N ALA A 72 -16.56 -2.74 5.08
CA ALA A 72 -17.69 -2.71 6.02
C ALA A 72 -17.75 -1.42 6.87
N GLN A 73 -16.61 -0.72 7.02
CA GLN A 73 -16.53 0.63 7.57
C GLN A 73 -16.50 1.60 6.38
N GLY A 74 -17.49 2.48 6.29
CA GLY A 74 -17.74 3.35 5.12
C GLY A 74 -16.55 4.23 4.70
N ARG A 75 -16.69 4.90 3.55
CA ARG A 75 -15.67 5.84 3.07
C ARG A 75 -15.70 7.11 3.92
N ASN A 76 -14.53 7.53 4.37
CA ASN A 76 -14.34 8.85 4.96
C ASN A 76 -14.03 9.83 3.82
N ASP A 77 -14.89 10.82 3.63
CA ASP A 77 -14.64 11.91 2.68
C ASP A 77 -13.68 12.92 3.32
N TYR A 78 -12.39 12.80 2.98
CA TYR A 78 -11.37 13.77 3.37
C TYR A 78 -11.11 14.75 2.22
N ASN A 79 -11.09 16.05 2.51
CA ASN A 79 -10.63 17.08 1.57
C ASN A 79 -9.28 17.64 2.03
N LEU A 80 -8.29 17.71 1.13
CA LEU A 80 -6.96 18.27 1.39
C LEU A 80 -7.01 19.71 1.90
N GLU A 81 -7.97 20.52 1.41
CA GLU A 81 -8.16 21.91 1.83
C GLU A 81 -8.47 22.04 3.32
N GLN A 82 -9.14 21.03 3.92
CA GLN A 82 -9.44 21.00 5.37
C GLN A 82 -8.16 20.95 6.22
N PHE A 83 -7.04 20.54 5.61
CA PHE A 83 -5.73 20.48 6.25
C PHE A 83 -4.78 21.59 5.78
N GLY A 84 -5.28 22.52 4.96
CA GLY A 84 -4.49 23.59 4.34
C GLY A 84 -3.50 23.09 3.30
N LEU A 85 -3.82 21.98 2.63
CA LEU A 85 -2.99 21.37 1.59
C LEU A 85 -3.60 21.61 0.21
N ASP A 86 -2.74 21.92 -0.75
CA ASP A 86 -3.08 22.08 -2.16
C ASP A 86 -2.77 20.81 -2.95
N ALA A 87 -3.70 20.37 -3.80
CA ALA A 87 -3.55 19.10 -4.54
C ALA A 87 -2.41 19.15 -5.55
N GLU A 88 -2.24 20.27 -6.27
CA GLU A 88 -1.17 20.41 -7.26
C GLU A 88 0.21 20.43 -6.59
N GLU A 89 0.33 21.05 -5.40
CA GLU A 89 1.56 21.01 -4.61
C GLU A 89 1.91 19.56 -4.19
N ILE A 90 0.93 18.78 -3.76
CA ILE A 90 1.12 17.38 -3.36
C ILE A 90 1.51 16.50 -4.55
N ASP A 91 0.81 16.65 -5.68
CA ASP A 91 1.11 15.91 -6.91
C ASP A 91 2.53 16.20 -7.40
N LYS A 92 2.94 17.48 -7.37
CA LYS A 92 4.30 17.88 -7.71
C LYS A 92 5.34 17.36 -6.72
N ARG A 93 5.04 17.39 -5.41
CA ARG A 93 5.94 16.91 -4.35
C ARG A 93 6.24 15.42 -4.49
N TYR A 94 5.23 14.61 -4.83
CA TYR A 94 5.36 13.15 -4.90
C TYR A 94 5.41 12.59 -6.33
N GLU A 95 5.58 13.44 -7.34
CA GLU A 95 5.58 13.05 -8.76
C GLU A 95 6.53 11.87 -9.06
N LYS A 96 7.73 11.89 -8.47
CA LYS A 96 8.74 10.83 -8.66
C LYS A 96 8.27 9.48 -8.11
N TYR A 97 7.59 9.49 -6.95
CA TYR A 97 7.03 8.29 -6.36
C TYR A 97 5.87 7.77 -7.21
N SER A 98 4.94 8.65 -7.60
CA SER A 98 3.80 8.30 -8.44
C SER A 98 4.23 7.65 -9.75
N LYS A 99 5.23 8.21 -10.46
CA LYS A 99 5.75 7.63 -11.72
C LYS A 99 6.32 6.22 -11.58
N LEU A 100 6.78 5.83 -10.39
CA LEU A 100 7.36 4.52 -10.16
C LEU A 100 6.33 3.49 -9.69
N PHE A 101 5.28 3.92 -8.99
CA PHE A 101 4.39 3.01 -8.25
C PHE A 101 2.90 3.11 -8.60
N LEU A 102 2.43 4.19 -9.23
CA LEU A 102 1.05 4.34 -9.70
C LEU A 102 0.97 3.98 -11.18
#